data_AF-A0A4Y2IS90-F1
#
_entry.id   AF-A0A4Y2IS90-F1
#
_cell.length_a   1.000
_cell.length_b   1.000
_cell.length_c   1.000
_cell.angle_alpha   90.00
_cell.angle_beta   90.00
_cell.angle_gamma   90.00
#
_symmetry.space_group_name_H-M   'P 1'
#
loop_
_entity.id
_entity.type
_entity.pdbx_description
1 polymer ?
#
loop_
_entity_poly.entity_id
_entity_poly.type
_entity_poly.pdbx_seq_one_letter_code
_entity_poly.pdbx_strand_id
1 'polypeptide(L)'
;TSSENLAFYGRLEITPDAPRWDVRNNLTAFPLRTPGYGMLVDYQPGQAPSGQAIIYVASVDGQRSKPVWETQPKIHIDSIDIKGCKRGLSSHHFNRDISDYGDHFHRYSNETILVTNTNISDSKAEAVYVWAPFWDPFIKNLAE
;
A
#
# COMPACT_ATOMS: atom_id res chain seq x y z
N THR A 1 6.06 37.78 -7.98
CA THR A 1 6.26 36.31 -7.94
C THR A 1 5.79 35.82 -6.59
N SER A 2 4.98 34.76 -6.51
CA SER A 2 4.51 34.24 -5.22
C SER A 2 5.69 33.81 -4.34
N SER A 3 5.56 33.95 -3.02
CA SER A 3 6.53 33.42 -2.04
C SER A 3 6.19 32.03 -1.50
N GLU A 4 5.08 31.43 -1.95
CA GLU A 4 4.60 30.11 -1.47
C GLU A 4 5.54 28.96 -1.82
N ASN A 5 6.02 28.23 -0.83
CA ASN A 5 6.69 26.94 -1.03
C ASN A 5 5.69 25.80 -0.77
N LEU A 6 5.75 24.78 -1.63
CA LEU A 6 5.00 23.54 -1.49
C LEU A 6 5.97 22.39 -1.69
N ALA A 7 6.01 21.45 -0.75
CA ALA A 7 6.80 20.25 -0.87
C ALA A 7 5.99 18.99 -0.53
N PHE A 8 6.23 17.94 -1.30
CA PHE A 8 5.61 16.64 -1.11
C PHE A 8 6.63 15.68 -0.50
N TYR A 9 6.17 14.84 0.42
CA TYR A 9 6.99 13.78 1.01
C TYR A 9 6.60 12.41 0.46
N GLY A 10 7.60 11.55 0.28
CA GLY A 10 7.41 10.15 -0.16
C GLY A 10 6.87 9.24 0.92
N ARG A 11 6.66 9.78 2.12
CA ARG A 11 6.13 9.11 3.30
C ARG A 11 5.12 10.03 3.99
N LEU A 12 4.30 9.45 4.87
CA LEU A 12 3.33 10.20 5.69
C LEU A 12 3.96 10.83 6.95
N GLU A 13 5.29 10.88 7.01
CA GLU A 13 6.06 11.40 8.13
C GLU A 13 7.26 12.22 7.61
N ILE A 14 7.59 13.30 8.32
CA ILE A 14 8.75 14.16 8.02
C ILE A 14 9.97 13.61 8.76
N THR A 15 10.70 12.73 8.10
CA THR A 15 12.01 12.24 8.58
C THR A 15 13.14 12.80 7.71
N PRO A 16 14.38 12.93 8.24
CA PRO A 16 15.50 13.48 7.47
C PRO A 16 15.84 12.68 6.19
N ASP A 17 15.52 11.39 6.17
CA ASP A 17 15.74 10.48 5.05
C ASP A 17 14.52 10.35 4.12
N ALA A 18 13.38 10.97 4.47
CA ALA A 18 12.20 10.90 3.63
C ALA A 18 12.44 11.65 2.31
N PRO A 19 12.18 11.01 1.15
CA PRO A 19 12.22 11.71 -0.13
C PRO A 19 11.32 12.94 -0.11
N ARG A 20 11.87 14.10 -0.42
CA ARG A 20 11.18 15.40 -0.45
C ARG A 20 11.28 16.01 -1.84
N TRP A 21 10.15 16.37 -2.41
CA TRP A 21 10.07 17.07 -3.70
C TRP A 21 9.54 18.47 -3.49
N ASP A 22 10.40 19.46 -3.72
CA ASP A 22 10.02 20.86 -3.69
C ASP A 22 9.45 21.25 -5.05
N VAL A 23 8.19 21.67 -5.11
CA VAL A 23 7.51 21.95 -6.38
C VAL A 23 8.24 23.03 -7.18
N ARG A 24 8.89 24.00 -6.52
CA ARG A 24 9.61 25.07 -7.23
C ARG A 24 10.90 24.57 -7.87
N ASN A 25 11.61 23.69 -7.18
CA ASN A 25 12.93 23.22 -7.61
C ASN A 25 12.85 21.95 -8.47
N ASN A 26 11.77 21.18 -8.31
CA ASN A 26 11.59 19.87 -8.92
C ASN A 26 10.41 19.84 -9.91
N LEU A 27 10.25 20.91 -10.71
CA LEU A 27 9.15 21.03 -11.69
C LEU A 27 9.09 19.88 -12.71
N THR A 28 10.23 19.26 -13.03
CA THR A 28 10.31 18.13 -13.98
C THR A 28 10.04 16.77 -13.34
N ALA A 29 9.98 16.68 -12.02
CA ALA A 29 9.67 15.44 -11.30
C ALA A 29 8.14 15.20 -11.17
N PHE A 30 7.33 16.14 -11.64
CA PHE A 30 5.87 16.02 -11.65
C PHE A 30 5.38 15.43 -12.98
N PRO A 31 4.38 14.51 -12.94
CA PRO A 31 3.57 14.13 -11.78
C PRO A 31 4.22 13.08 -10.85
N LEU A 32 3.99 13.22 -9.53
CA LEU A 32 4.38 12.23 -8.52
C LEU A 32 3.36 11.08 -8.47
N ARG A 33 3.85 9.84 -8.43
CA ARG A 33 3.04 8.65 -8.13
C ARG A 33 3.47 8.08 -6.78
N THR A 34 2.53 7.93 -5.87
CA THR A 34 2.74 7.24 -4.59
C THR A 34 1.81 6.03 -4.51
N PRO A 35 2.31 4.84 -4.10
CA PRO A 35 1.46 3.67 -3.86
C PRO A 35 0.67 3.77 -2.53
N GLY A 36 0.88 4.84 -1.74
CA GLY A 36 0.23 5.03 -0.45
C GLY A 36 -1.21 5.54 -0.54
N TYR A 37 -1.97 5.34 0.54
CA TYR A 37 -3.35 5.81 0.70
C TYR A 37 -3.47 7.29 1.07
N GLY A 38 -2.33 7.97 1.24
CA GLY A 38 -2.27 9.37 1.64
C GLY A 38 -1.04 10.05 1.08
N MET A 39 -1.02 11.37 1.21
CA MET A 39 0.06 12.22 0.77
C MET A 39 0.30 13.31 1.80
N LEU A 40 1.56 13.47 2.20
CA LEU A 40 1.96 14.53 3.12
C LEU A 40 2.50 15.71 2.33
N VAL A 41 1.98 16.88 2.65
CA VAL A 41 2.27 18.14 1.96
C VAL A 41 2.70 19.17 3.00
N ASP A 42 3.89 19.72 2.83
CA ASP A 42 4.40 20.86 3.60
C ASP A 42 4.18 22.13 2.78
N TYR A 43 3.29 22.98 3.25
CA TYR A 43 2.93 24.25 2.63
C TYR A 43 3.39 25.41 3.50
N GLN A 44 4.11 26.33 2.88
CA GLN A 44 4.64 27.53 3.51
C GLN A 44 4.20 28.74 2.70
N PRO A 45 3.33 29.62 3.21
CA PRO A 45 2.80 30.75 2.44
C PRO A 45 3.86 31.80 2.06
N GLY A 46 4.91 31.93 2.89
CA GLY A 46 5.89 33.02 2.77
C GLY A 46 5.26 34.40 3.07
N GLN A 47 5.87 35.46 2.55
CA GLN A 47 5.49 36.86 2.84
C GLN A 47 4.46 37.47 1.87
N ALA A 48 4.29 36.87 0.69
CA ALA A 48 3.40 37.31 -0.39
C ALA A 48 2.82 36.09 -1.14
N PRO A 49 1.89 35.34 -0.52
CA PRO A 49 1.25 34.21 -1.18
C PRO A 49 0.27 34.67 -2.26
N SER A 50 0.22 33.94 -3.37
CA SER A 50 -0.78 34.17 -4.43
C SER A 50 -2.05 33.35 -4.23
N GLY A 51 -1.98 32.22 -3.51
CA GLY A 51 -3.16 31.43 -3.14
C GLY A 51 -3.89 30.75 -4.31
N GLN A 52 -3.21 30.63 -5.46
CA GLN A 52 -3.77 30.11 -6.71
C GLN A 52 -3.31 28.67 -7.02
N ALA A 53 -2.70 27.98 -6.06
CA ALA A 53 -2.26 26.61 -6.25
C ALA A 53 -3.46 25.65 -6.35
N ILE A 54 -3.54 24.88 -7.43
CA ILE A 54 -4.52 23.81 -7.61
C ILE A 54 -3.76 22.49 -7.57
N ILE A 55 -4.11 21.62 -6.61
CA ILE A 55 -3.57 20.27 -6.53
C ILE A 55 -4.59 19.32 -7.14
N TYR A 56 -4.21 18.68 -8.25
CA TYR A 56 -5.01 17.62 -8.86
C TYR A 56 -4.54 16.26 -8.34
N VAL A 57 -5.43 15.53 -7.67
CA VAL A 57 -5.19 14.18 -7.18
C VAL A 57 -6.11 13.23 -7.93
N ALA A 58 -5.52 12.21 -8.55
CA ALA A 58 -6.26 11.16 -9.23
C ALA A 58 -5.67 9.80 -8.90
N SER A 59 -6.52 8.78 -8.83
CA SER A 59 -6.05 7.41 -8.93
C SER A 59 -5.41 7.26 -10.31
N VAL A 60 -4.13 6.94 -10.34
CA VAL A 60 -3.51 6.44 -11.56
C VAL A 60 -3.62 4.94 -11.49
N ASP A 61 -4.79 4.40 -11.84
CA ASP A 61 -4.92 2.99 -12.15
C ASP A 61 -3.93 2.76 -13.30
N GLY A 62 -2.76 2.22 -12.99
CA GLY A 62 -1.67 2.10 -13.95
C GLY A 62 -2.22 1.46 -15.21
N GLN A 63 -2.22 2.20 -16.33
CA GLN A 63 -2.90 1.86 -17.58
C GLN A 63 -2.97 0.34 -17.80
N ARG A 64 -4.08 -0.28 -17.38
CA ARG A 64 -4.32 -1.71 -17.53
C ARG A 64 -4.87 -1.91 -18.94
N SER A 65 -3.99 -1.84 -19.93
CA SER A 65 -4.28 -2.28 -21.31
C SER A 65 -4.38 -3.80 -21.42
N LYS A 66 -4.10 -4.53 -20.33
CA LYS A 66 -4.25 -5.98 -20.27
C LYS A 66 -5.67 -6.35 -19.84
N PRO A 67 -6.26 -7.38 -20.44
CA PRO A 67 -7.59 -7.84 -20.08
C PRO A 67 -7.69 -8.24 -18.60
N VAL A 68 -8.91 -8.19 -18.03
CA VAL A 68 -9.17 -8.34 -16.58
C VAL A 68 -8.60 -9.63 -15.99
N TRP A 69 -8.52 -10.71 -16.78
CA TRP A 69 -7.94 -11.99 -16.35
C TRP A 69 -6.40 -11.98 -16.26
N GLU A 70 -5.71 -11.11 -17.01
CA GLU A 70 -4.24 -10.95 -16.99
C GLU A 70 -3.75 -9.92 -15.97
N THR A 71 -4.66 -9.09 -15.44
CA THR A 71 -4.32 -7.95 -14.56
C THR A 71 -4.63 -8.21 -13.09
N GLN A 72 -5.23 -9.34 -12.77
CA GLN A 72 -5.38 -9.79 -11.40
C GLN A 72 -4.26 -10.78 -11.13
N PRO A 73 -3.16 -10.40 -10.44
CA PRO A 73 -2.24 -11.38 -9.89
C PRO A 73 -3.06 -12.32 -9.01
N LYS A 74 -3.20 -13.57 -9.48
CA LYS A 74 -3.98 -14.61 -8.82
C LYS A 74 -3.07 -15.72 -8.37
N ILE A 75 -3.11 -16.02 -7.08
CA ILE A 75 -2.67 -17.32 -6.59
C ILE A 75 -3.84 -18.27 -6.86
N HIS A 76 -3.66 -19.24 -7.76
CA HIS A 76 -4.67 -20.24 -8.06
C HIS A 76 -4.29 -21.56 -7.38
N ILE A 77 -5.13 -21.98 -6.43
CA ILE A 77 -5.04 -23.27 -5.74
C ILE A 77 -6.15 -24.14 -6.31
N ASP A 78 -5.78 -25.20 -7.02
CA ASP A 78 -6.75 -26.07 -7.69
C ASP A 78 -6.48 -27.55 -7.40
N SER A 79 -7.56 -28.32 -7.22
CA SER A 79 -7.50 -29.78 -7.21
C SER A 79 -6.57 -30.37 -6.15
N ILE A 80 -6.51 -29.78 -4.95
CA ILE A 80 -5.73 -30.29 -3.81
C ILE A 80 -6.60 -30.72 -2.62
N ASP A 81 -5.99 -31.40 -1.66
CA ASP A 81 -6.62 -31.84 -0.41
C ASP A 81 -5.83 -31.29 0.78
N ILE A 82 -6.47 -30.44 1.60
CA ILE A 82 -5.88 -29.81 2.78
C ILE A 82 -6.56 -30.39 4.02
N LYS A 83 -5.83 -31.25 4.76
CA LYS A 83 -6.38 -32.03 5.88
C LYS A 83 -5.56 -31.93 7.15
N GLY A 84 -6.23 -31.87 8.30
CA GLY A 84 -5.58 -31.97 9.61
C GLY A 84 -4.68 -30.77 9.99
N CYS A 85 -4.72 -29.70 9.19
CA CYS A 85 -3.98 -28.47 9.42
C CYS A 85 -4.59 -27.69 10.59
N LYS A 86 -3.78 -26.91 11.32
CA LYS A 86 -4.33 -25.88 12.23
C LYS A 86 -5.07 -24.83 11.40
N ARG A 87 -4.36 -24.19 10.46
CA ARG A 87 -4.92 -23.30 9.45
C ARG A 87 -4.52 -23.85 8.08
N GLY A 88 -5.53 -24.13 7.24
CA GLY A 88 -5.30 -24.73 5.92
C GLY A 88 -4.80 -23.71 4.91
N LEU A 89 -5.44 -22.54 4.87
CA LEU A 89 -5.00 -21.37 4.12
C LEU A 89 -4.94 -20.17 5.06
N SER A 90 -3.86 -19.40 5.02
CA SER A 90 -3.72 -18.18 5.81
C SER A 90 -3.18 -17.01 4.99
N SER A 91 -3.84 -15.86 5.06
CA SER A 91 -3.37 -14.60 4.50
C SER A 91 -3.09 -13.59 5.61
N HIS A 92 -1.92 -12.95 5.55
CA HIS A 92 -1.44 -12.01 6.55
C HIS A 92 -1.14 -10.68 5.90
N HIS A 93 -1.87 -9.63 6.31
CA HIS A 93 -1.76 -8.27 5.78
C HIS A 93 -1.11 -7.39 6.84
N PHE A 94 0.10 -6.92 6.56
CA PHE A 94 0.86 -6.04 7.45
C PHE A 94 1.49 -4.88 6.69
N ASN A 95 1.78 -3.80 7.42
CA ASN A 95 2.50 -2.63 6.91
C ASN A 95 4.03 -2.81 6.91
N ARG A 96 4.53 -4.04 6.98
CA ARG A 96 5.95 -4.39 6.83
C ARG A 96 6.07 -5.46 5.74
N ASP A 97 7.17 -5.46 5.00
CA ASP A 97 7.34 -6.39 3.86
C ASP A 97 7.75 -7.79 4.31
N ILE A 98 8.41 -7.88 5.47
CA ILE A 98 9.01 -9.09 6.03
C ILE A 98 8.72 -9.13 7.55
N SER A 99 8.39 -10.31 8.09
CA SER A 99 8.25 -10.55 9.54
C SER A 99 9.61 -10.65 10.23
N ASP A 100 9.62 -10.67 11.56
CA ASP A 100 10.86 -10.88 12.34
C ASP A 100 11.46 -12.28 12.12
N TYR A 101 10.70 -13.19 11.51
CA TYR A 101 11.09 -14.55 11.15
C TYR A 101 11.38 -14.73 9.65
N GLY A 102 11.31 -13.66 8.86
CA GLY A 102 11.56 -13.70 7.42
C GLY A 102 10.33 -13.96 6.54
N ASP A 103 9.11 -13.98 7.09
CA ASP A 103 7.89 -14.22 6.31
C ASP A 103 7.51 -13.00 5.48
N HIS A 104 7.09 -13.19 4.24
CA HIS A 104 6.67 -12.09 3.38
C HIS A 104 5.18 -11.75 3.57
N PHE A 105 4.86 -10.46 3.73
CA PHE A 105 3.48 -10.00 3.89
C PHE A 105 2.93 -9.31 2.63
N HIS A 106 1.61 -9.37 2.46
CA HIS A 106 0.90 -8.75 1.36
C HIS A 106 0.68 -7.25 1.64
N ARG A 107 1.56 -6.39 1.10
CA ARG A 107 1.53 -4.94 1.36
C ARG A 107 1.07 -4.06 0.20
N TYR A 108 1.49 -4.37 -1.03
CA TYR A 108 1.43 -3.41 -2.14
C TYR A 108 0.35 -3.70 -3.19
N SER A 109 -0.35 -4.83 -3.08
CA SER A 109 -1.49 -5.15 -3.95
C SER A 109 -2.41 -6.13 -3.26
N ASN A 110 -3.72 -5.95 -3.40
CA ASN A 110 -4.66 -7.02 -3.11
C ASN A 110 -4.42 -8.15 -4.11
N GLU A 111 -3.78 -9.26 -3.72
CA GLU A 111 -3.80 -10.45 -4.55
C GLU A 111 -5.15 -11.15 -4.45
N THR A 112 -5.64 -11.65 -5.58
CA THR A 112 -6.84 -12.48 -5.60
C THR A 112 -6.43 -13.93 -5.39
N ILE A 113 -6.85 -14.58 -4.31
CA ILE A 113 -6.62 -16.02 -4.15
C ILE A 113 -7.86 -16.75 -4.69
N LEU A 114 -7.69 -17.54 -5.75
CA LEU A 114 -8.74 -18.38 -6.30
C LEU A 114 -8.52 -19.83 -5.82
N VAL A 115 -9.52 -20.39 -5.15
CA VAL A 115 -9.49 -21.79 -4.69
C VAL A 115 -10.61 -22.55 -5.39
N THR A 116 -10.26 -23.55 -6.19
CA THR A 116 -11.23 -24.37 -6.94
C THR A 116 -10.94 -25.85 -6.76
N ASN A 117 -11.98 -26.68 -6.91
CA ASN A 117 -11.86 -28.15 -6.87
C ASN A 117 -11.08 -28.71 -5.67
N THR A 118 -11.03 -27.99 -4.55
CA THR A 118 -10.17 -28.28 -3.41
C THR A 118 -11.00 -28.76 -2.24
N ASN A 119 -10.58 -29.85 -1.59
CA ASN A 119 -11.17 -30.31 -0.35
C ASN A 119 -10.39 -29.73 0.84
N ILE A 120 -11.08 -29.09 1.78
CA ILE A 120 -10.49 -28.64 3.05
C ILE A 120 -11.31 -29.27 4.17
N SER A 121 -10.72 -30.24 4.88
CA SER A 121 -11.44 -30.99 5.92
C SER A 121 -10.59 -31.17 7.17
N ASP A 122 -11.26 -31.53 8.28
CA ASP A 122 -10.61 -31.93 9.54
C ASP A 122 -9.61 -30.90 10.10
N SER A 123 -9.90 -29.60 9.90
CA SER A 123 -9.06 -28.53 10.40
C SER A 123 -9.10 -28.47 11.92
N LYS A 124 -7.92 -28.32 12.55
CA LYS A 124 -7.76 -28.22 14.02
C LYS A 124 -8.02 -26.81 14.56
N ALA A 125 -8.11 -25.82 13.66
CA ALA A 125 -8.56 -24.45 13.93
C ALA A 125 -9.25 -23.89 12.67
N GLU A 126 -9.07 -22.59 12.35
CA GLU A 126 -9.72 -21.97 11.18
C GLU A 126 -9.17 -22.55 9.86
N ALA A 127 -10.02 -23.24 9.09
CA ALA A 127 -9.65 -23.82 7.79
C ALA A 127 -9.09 -22.76 6.82
N VAL A 128 -9.67 -21.57 6.80
CA VAL A 128 -9.21 -20.38 6.10
C VAL A 128 -9.13 -19.23 7.10
N TYR A 129 -7.97 -18.57 7.20
CA TYR A 129 -7.71 -17.52 8.16
C TYR A 129 -7.16 -16.26 7.47
N VAL A 130 -7.78 -15.12 7.71
CA VAL A 130 -7.27 -13.83 7.22
C VAL A 130 -6.95 -12.96 8.43
N TRP A 131 -5.68 -12.60 8.58
CA TRP A 131 -5.24 -11.65 9.59
C TRP A 131 -4.88 -10.32 8.92
N ALA A 132 -5.77 -9.35 9.10
CA ALA A 132 -5.59 -7.99 8.63
C ALA A 132 -5.85 -7.03 9.79
N PRO A 133 -4.94 -6.95 10.78
CA PRO A 133 -5.10 -5.98 11.86
C PRO A 133 -5.11 -4.57 11.26
N PHE A 134 -6.14 -3.79 11.60
CA PHE A 134 -6.14 -2.37 11.29
C PHE A 134 -4.99 -1.71 12.05
N TRP A 135 -4.03 -1.16 11.29
CA TRP A 135 -2.93 -0.40 11.85
C TRP A 135 -3.07 1.06 11.46
N ASP A 136 -3.27 1.90 12.47
CA ASP A 136 -3.24 3.34 12.34
C ASP A 136 -1.88 3.85 12.87
N PRO A 137 -1.02 4.42 12.00
CA PRO A 137 0.27 5.00 12.42
C PRO A 137 0.10 6.08 13.50
N PHE A 138 -1.07 6.73 13.57
CA PHE A 138 -1.36 7.79 14.52
C PHE A 138 -1.85 7.27 15.89
N ILE A 139 -2.23 5.98 16.00
CA ILE A 139 -2.75 5.39 17.25
C ILE A 139 -1.74 4.46 17.92
N LYS A 140 -0.96 3.69 17.16
CA LYS A 140 0.08 2.80 17.73
C LYS A 140 1.32 2.75 16.86
N ASN A 141 2.36 3.42 17.33
CA ASN A 141 3.70 3.33 16.79
C ASN A 141 4.34 2.02 17.27
N LEU A 142 4.09 0.91 16.58
CA LEU A 142 4.92 -0.29 16.69
C LEU A 142 5.93 -0.26 15.54
N ALA A 143 6.77 0.77 15.59
CA ALA A 143 8.13 0.65 15.09
C ALA A 143 8.92 -0.11 16.17
N GLU A 144 9.01 -1.43 16.00
CA GLU A 144 10.25 -2.15 16.30
C GLU A 144 10.89 -2.47 14.94
#